data_AF-A0A9D1IZZ0-F1
#
_entry.id   AF-A0A9D1IZZ0-F1
#
_cell.length_a   1.000
_cell.length_b   1.000
_cell.length_c   1.000
_cell.angle_alpha   90.00
_cell.angle_beta   90.00
_cell.angle_gamma   90.00
#
_symmetry.space_group_name_H-M   'P 1'
#
loop_
_entity.id
_entity.type
_entity.pdbx_description
1 polymer ?
#
loop_
_entity_poly.entity_id
_entity_poly.type
_entity_poly.pdbx_seq_one_letter_code
_entity_poly.pdbx_strand_id
1 'polypeptide(L)'
;RLSEVVVYERKALLRRDASVSLYGDRIVIDEGSGEELVFPFREVSAVSVLGRNKLNIYHGERLYQLKGGKRFNALKYVNIYYRSKNMGRGDKSGEFLGL
;
A
#
# COMPACT_ATOMS: atom_id res chain seq x y z
N ARG A 1 -0.63 12.35 4.02
CA ARG A 1 -0.93 11.86 5.39
C ARG A 1 -1.07 10.35 5.43
N LEU A 2 -0.54 9.74 6.49
CA LEU A 2 -0.67 8.32 6.83
C LEU A 2 -1.54 8.21 8.10
N SER A 3 -2.45 7.25 8.13
CA SER A 3 -3.26 6.93 9.30
C SER A 3 -3.36 5.43 9.50
N GLU A 4 -3.43 4.99 10.75
CA GLU A 4 -3.88 3.66 11.09
C GLU A 4 -5.41 3.66 11.20
N VAL A 5 -6.03 2.59 10.73
CA VAL A 5 -7.48 2.43 10.71
C VAL A 5 -7.84 1.16 11.45
N VAL A 6 -8.62 1.30 12.51
CA VAL A 6 -9.31 0.21 13.19
C VAL A 6 -10.80 0.34 12.88
N VAL A 7 -11.44 -0.78 12.54
CA VAL A 7 -12.86 -0.78 12.14
C VAL A 7 -13.71 -0.29 13.32
N TYR A 8 -14.69 0.58 13.04
CA TYR A 8 -15.56 1.23 14.03
C TYR A 8 -14.87 2.20 15.00
N GLU A 9 -13.57 2.46 14.83
CA GLU A 9 -12.83 3.40 15.67
C GLU A 9 -12.41 4.66 14.91
N ARG A 10 -12.05 5.69 15.67
CA ARG A 10 -11.46 6.90 15.10
C ARG A 10 -10.06 6.57 14.58
N LYS A 11 -9.79 6.93 13.32
CA LYS A 11 -8.47 6.76 12.70
C LYS A 11 -7.38 7.48 13.49
N ALA A 12 -6.31 6.76 13.83
CA ALA A 12 -5.13 7.34 14.43
C ALA A 12 -4.27 7.98 13.33
N LEU A 13 -4.03 9.28 13.41
CA LEU A 13 -3.16 9.97 12.47
C LEU A 13 -1.70 9.68 12.86
N LEU A 14 -1.00 8.91 12.04
CA LEU A 14 0.40 8.58 12.27
C LEU A 14 1.31 9.71 11.74
N ARG A 15 1.03 10.22 10.54
CA ARG A 15 1.84 11.26 9.89
C ARG A 15 0.98 12.26 9.14
N ARG A 16 1.25 13.55 9.34
CA ARG A 16 0.60 14.64 8.59
C ARG A 16 1.11 14.66 7.15
N ASP A 17 2.43 14.68 7.01
CA ASP A 17 3.14 14.68 5.74
C ASP A 17 3.93 13.38 5.64
N ALA A 18 3.59 12.57 4.65
CA ALA A 18 4.20 11.27 4.41
C ALA A 18 4.49 11.17 2.91
N SER A 19 5.70 10.73 2.60
CA SER A 19 6.17 10.38 1.27
C SER A 19 6.08 8.87 1.08
N VAL A 20 5.87 8.43 -0.16
CA VAL A 20 5.75 7.00 -0.45
C VAL A 20 6.56 6.65 -1.70
N SER A 21 7.46 5.70 -1.52
CA SER A 21 8.27 5.08 -2.57
C SER A 21 7.69 3.71 -2.92
N LEU A 22 7.75 3.34 -4.20
CA LEU A 22 7.24 2.07 -4.72
C LEU A 22 8.35 1.32 -5.43
N TYR A 23 8.59 0.10 -4.99
CA TYR A 23 9.56 -0.84 -5.56
C TYR A 23 8.84 -2.07 -6.13
N GLY A 24 9.56 -2.93 -6.85
CA GLY A 24 9.00 -4.15 -7.45
C GLY A 24 8.54 -5.20 -6.42
N ASP A 25 9.02 -5.09 -5.19
CA ASP A 25 8.86 -6.06 -4.10
C ASP A 25 8.33 -5.44 -2.79
N ARG A 26 8.22 -4.12 -2.69
CA ARG A 26 7.82 -3.42 -1.45
C ARG A 26 7.26 -2.02 -1.69
N ILE A 27 6.52 -1.52 -0.70
CA ILE A 27 6.19 -0.09 -0.54
C ILE A 27 6.99 0.44 0.64
N VAL A 28 7.54 1.65 0.53
CA VAL A 28 8.27 2.31 1.61
C VAL A 28 7.63 3.66 1.91
N ILE A 29 7.44 3.98 3.18
CA ILE A 29 6.93 5.28 3.64
C ILE A 29 8.05 6.03 4.35
N ASP A 30 8.28 7.27 3.94
CA ASP A 30 9.34 8.15 4.46
C ASP A 30 10.72 7.48 4.43
N GLU A 31 11.09 7.06 3.23
CA GLU A 31 12.36 6.43 2.92
C GLU A 31 13.55 7.28 3.38
N GLY A 32 14.51 6.62 4.05
CA GLY A 32 15.69 7.26 4.62
C GLY A 32 15.44 8.07 5.90
N SER A 33 14.21 8.09 6.42
CA SER A 33 13.91 8.70 7.72
C SER A 33 14.14 7.71 8.88
N GLY A 34 14.39 8.23 10.09
CA GLY A 34 14.48 7.39 11.31
C GLY A 34 13.17 6.69 11.70
N GLU A 35 12.06 7.06 11.05
CA GLU A 35 10.76 6.41 11.22
C GLU A 35 10.35 5.69 9.92
N GLU A 36 11.27 5.23 9.08
CA GLU A 36 10.91 4.53 7.85
C GLU A 36 9.97 3.34 8.11
N LEU A 37 8.91 3.22 7.31
CA LEU A 37 8.06 2.03 7.30
C LEU A 37 8.23 1.27 5.99
N VAL A 38 8.63 0.01 6.10
CA VAL A 38 8.81 -0.88 4.96
C VAL A 38 7.69 -1.92 4.95
N PHE A 39 7.01 -2.04 3.82
CA PHE A 39 5.95 -3.00 3.58
C PHE A 39 6.36 -3.96 2.45
N PRO A 40 7.08 -5.05 2.75
CA PRO A 40 7.39 -6.08 1.77
C PRO A 40 6.10 -6.71 1.24
N PHE A 41 5.96 -6.87 -0.07
CA PHE A 41 4.76 -7.46 -0.68
C PHE A 41 4.51 -8.90 -0.22
N ARG A 42 5.52 -9.60 0.27
CA ARG A 42 5.39 -10.95 0.83
C ARG A 42 4.57 -10.94 2.13
N GLU A 43 4.68 -9.88 2.93
CA GLU A 43 4.02 -9.74 4.23
C GLU A 43 2.71 -8.96 4.16
N VAL A 44 2.54 -8.15 3.10
CA VAL A 44 1.27 -7.48 2.80
C VAL A 44 0.23 -8.51 2.36
N SER A 45 -0.93 -8.48 3.02
CA SER A 45 -2.06 -9.37 2.72
C SER A 45 -2.91 -8.84 1.57
N ALA A 46 -3.12 -7.53 1.51
CA ALA A 46 -3.84 -6.87 0.44
C ALA A 46 -3.42 -5.40 0.29
N VAL A 47 -3.70 -4.84 -0.88
CA VAL A 47 -3.61 -3.40 -1.16
C VAL A 47 -4.87 -2.99 -1.90
N SER A 48 -5.55 -1.93 -1.47
CA SER A 48 -6.80 -1.48 -2.11
C SER A 48 -6.88 0.04 -2.29
N VAL A 49 -7.70 0.45 -3.25
CA VAL A 49 -8.07 1.86 -3.45
C VAL A 49 -9.42 2.13 -2.80
N LEU A 50 -9.49 3.10 -1.90
CA LEU A 50 -10.74 3.51 -1.25
C LEU A 50 -11.21 4.89 -1.74
N GLY A 51 -11.96 4.93 -2.84
CA GLY A 51 -12.36 6.19 -3.48
C GLY A 51 -11.17 6.96 -4.09
N ARG A 52 -11.32 8.27 -4.34
CA ARG A 52 -10.24 9.06 -4.96
C ARG A 52 -9.04 9.21 -4.01
N ASN A 53 -7.88 8.75 -4.47
CA ASN A 53 -6.54 9.04 -3.95
C ASN A 53 -6.26 8.54 -2.52
N LYS A 54 -6.92 7.45 -2.11
CA LYS A 54 -6.60 6.75 -0.86
C LYS A 54 -6.09 5.34 -1.18
N LEU A 55 -4.94 5.02 -0.63
CA LEU A 55 -4.33 3.70 -0.68
C LEU A 55 -4.43 3.07 0.69
N ASN A 56 -4.97 1.85 0.75
CA ASN A 56 -5.01 1.02 1.94
C ASN A 56 -3.98 -0.10 1.78
N ILE A 57 -3.16 -0.31 2.81
CA ILE A 57 -2.16 -1.37 2.90
C ILE A 57 -2.52 -2.21 4.13
N TYR A 58 -2.80 -3.49 3.92
CA TYR A 58 -3.16 -4.44 4.96
C TYR A 58 -1.90 -5.24 5.31
N HIS A 59 -1.41 -5.12 6.55
CA HIS A 59 -0.17 -5.74 7.01
C HIS A 59 -0.37 -6.28 8.42
N GLY A 60 -0.31 -7.61 8.57
CA GLY A 60 -0.76 -8.28 9.79
C GLY A 60 -2.23 -7.95 10.10
N GLU A 61 -2.49 -7.58 11.35
CA GLU A 61 -3.82 -7.16 11.83
C GLU A 61 -4.07 -5.65 11.64
N ARG A 62 -3.13 -4.92 11.02
CA ARG A 62 -3.17 -3.46 10.89
C ARG A 62 -3.55 -3.03 9.49
N LEU A 63 -4.31 -1.93 9.43
CA LEU A 63 -4.65 -1.24 8.19
C LEU A 63 -4.04 0.16 8.17
N TYR A 64 -3.11 0.35 7.26
CA TYR A 64 -2.49 1.64 7.00
C TYR A 64 -3.16 2.32 5.82
N GLN A 65 -3.64 3.54 6.02
CA GLN A 65 -4.30 4.33 5.00
C GLN A 65 -3.49 5.59 4.67
N LEU A 66 -2.97 5.64 3.44
CA LEU A 66 -2.46 6.86 2.84
C LEU A 66 -3.62 7.63 2.20
N LYS A 67 -3.68 8.93 2.48
CA LYS A 67 -4.52 9.87 1.72
C LYS A 67 -3.60 10.90 1.07
N GLY A 68 -3.48 10.81 -0.25
CA GLY A 68 -2.70 11.74 -1.06
C GLY A 68 -3.54 12.91 -1.60
N GLY A 69 -2.84 13.89 -2.16
CA GLY A 69 -3.44 15.05 -2.84
C GLY A 69 -3.97 14.71 -4.24
N LYS A 70 -4.36 15.72 -5.03
CA LYS A 70 -4.97 15.55 -6.36
C LYS A 70 -4.12 14.72 -7.34
N ARG A 71 -2.79 14.84 -7.26
CA ARG A 71 -1.82 14.14 -8.13
C ARG A 71 -1.46 12.73 -7.67
N PHE A 72 -1.95 12.31 -6.51
CA PHE A 72 -1.63 10.99 -5.97
C PHE A 72 -2.45 9.90 -6.66
N ASN A 73 -1.78 9.05 -7.44
CA ASN A 73 -2.40 7.90 -8.08
C ASN A 73 -2.27 6.67 -7.17
N ALA A 74 -3.35 6.29 -6.47
CA ALA A 74 -3.38 5.08 -5.63
C ALA A 74 -3.40 3.78 -6.46
N LEU A 75 -3.98 3.81 -7.66
CA LEU A 75 -4.18 2.63 -8.50
C LEU A 75 -2.85 2.02 -8.97
N LYS A 76 -1.81 2.83 -9.19
CA LYS A 76 -0.49 2.32 -9.59
C LYS A 76 0.10 1.35 -8.57
N TYR A 77 -0.13 1.60 -7.27
CA TYR A 77 0.40 0.76 -6.18
C TYR A 77 -0.31 -0.59 -6.15
N VAL A 78 -1.63 -0.58 -6.30
CA VAL A 78 -2.46 -1.79 -6.39
C VAL A 78 -2.01 -2.66 -7.58
N ASN A 79 -1.89 -2.06 -8.77
CA ASN A 79 -1.49 -2.80 -9.98
C ASN A 79 -0.12 -3.45 -9.84
N ILE A 80 0.86 -2.72 -9.27
CA ILE A 80 2.22 -3.25 -9.09
C ILE A 80 2.25 -4.35 -8.02
N TYR A 81 1.52 -4.18 -6.90
CA TYR A 81 1.41 -5.19 -5.86
C TYR A 81 0.85 -6.51 -6.41
N TYR A 82 -0.30 -6.47 -7.10
CA TYR A 82 -0.93 -7.68 -7.63
C TYR A 82 -0.13 -8.31 -8.76
N ARG A 83 0.52 -7.51 -9.60
CA ARG A 83 1.48 -8.04 -10.58
C ARG A 83 2.61 -8.81 -9.89
N SER A 84 3.19 -8.27 -8.82
CA SER A 84 4.26 -8.93 -8.06
C SER A 84 3.77 -10.24 -7.41
N LYS A 85 2.57 -10.24 -6.81
CA LYS A 85 1.95 -11.46 -6.26
C LYS A 85 1.69 -12.53 -7.33
N ASN A 86 1.20 -12.15 -8.51
CA ASN A 86 0.93 -13.09 -9.60
C ASN A 86 2.23 -13.71 -10.14
N MET A 87 3.25 -12.89 -10.38
CA MET A 87 4.57 -13.39 -10.77
C MET A 87 5.17 -14.34 -9.73
N GLY A 88 5.02 -14.03 -8.43
CA GLY A 88 5.47 -14.88 -7.34
C GLY A 88 4.76 -16.23 -7.23
N ARG A 89 3.54 -16.36 -7.78
CA ARG A 89 2.76 -17.61 -7.85
C ARG A 89 3.09 -18.45 -9.09
N GLY A 90 4.03 -18.02 -9.92
CA GLY A 90 4.46 -18.77 -11.10
C GLY A 90 3.69 -18.44 -12.39
N ASP A 91 2.83 -17.43 -12.38
CA ASP A 91 2.21 -16.93 -13.62
C ASP A 91 3.24 -16.12 -14.41
N LYS A 92 3.74 -16.73 -15.49
CA LYS A 92 4.65 -16.12 -16.46
C LYS A 92 3.92 -15.74 -17.76
N SER A 93 2.63 -16.01 -17.86
CA SER A 93 1.90 -16.10 -19.13
C SER A 93 0.81 -15.04 -19.31
N GLY A 94 0.64 -14.15 -18.33
CA GLY A 94 -0.31 -13.04 -18.45
C GLY A 94 -1.77 -13.47 -18.25
N GLU A 95 -2.01 -14.61 -17.62
CA GLU A 95 -3.34 -14.95 -17.15
C GLU A 95 -3.67 -14.07 -15.95
N PHE A 96 -4.39 -12.98 -16.21
CA PHE A 96 -4.86 -12.08 -15.16
C PHE A 96 -5.73 -12.84 -14.14
N LEU A 97 -5.14 -13.24 -13.02
CA LEU A 97 -5.84 -13.92 -11.91
C LEU A 97 -6.72 -13.00 -11.05
N GLY A 98 -6.96 -11.76 -11.51
CA GLY A 98 -7.72 -10.74 -10.80
C GLY A 98 -6.86 -9.69 -10.09
N LEU A 99 -7.57 -8.70 -9.53
CA LEU A 99 -7.17 -7.97 -8.32
C LEU A 99 -7.51 -8.83 -7.09
#